data_AF-A0A1G7XJ30-F1
#
_entry.id   AF-A0A1G7XJ30-F1
#
_cell.length_a   1.000
_cell.length_b   1.000
_cell.length_c   1.000
_cell.angle_alpha   90.00
_cell.angle_beta   90.00
_cell.angle_gamma   90.00
#
_symmetry.space_group_name_H-M   'P 1'
#
loop_
_entity.id
_entity.type
_entity.pdbx_description
1 polymer ?
#
loop_
_entity_poly.entity_id
_entity_poly.type
_entity_poly.pdbx_seq_one_letter_code
_entity_poly.pdbx_strand_id
1 'polypeptide(L)'
;MTEEDTPTMDEFYKRTGYVIVITIELEKFLDDFLSKHFCFQINRQEEFKNLILYNERITLDFKRELFTLILKNEYKDILKTHPTVITDLGRLPEHRNRFAHLKKVGILEIKELITRKTQVWSGINGDKTIVVTENTIIFKRYKNGSVKFLGYGENEIQEMKGQLTNIAKCFIEIYKIMEERYMNLQSDIAKIRIETLIDIKEKILNTDRDGQL
;
A
#
# COMPACT_ATOMS: atom_id res chain seq x y z
N MET A 1 -17.33 -3.18 -19.29
CA MET A 1 -16.32 -2.16 -19.58
C MET A 1 -16.46 -1.71 -21.01
N THR A 2 -16.99 -0.51 -21.21
CA THR A 2 -16.95 0.19 -22.50
C THR A 2 -15.54 0.74 -22.74
N GLU A 3 -15.21 1.17 -23.96
CA GLU A 3 -13.88 1.73 -24.25
C GLU A 3 -13.53 3.01 -23.48
N GLU A 4 -14.53 3.63 -22.84
CA GLU A 4 -14.42 4.84 -22.02
C GLU A 4 -13.97 4.54 -20.57
N ASP A 5 -14.04 3.28 -20.12
CA ASP A 5 -13.73 2.90 -18.73
C ASP A 5 -12.22 2.64 -18.46
N THR A 6 -11.33 2.94 -19.43
CA THR A 6 -9.90 2.64 -19.28
C THR A 6 -9.17 3.82 -18.63
N PRO A 7 -8.57 3.67 -17.45
CA PRO A 7 -7.92 4.78 -16.77
C PRO A 7 -6.74 5.34 -17.57
N THR A 8 -6.55 6.65 -17.50
CA THR A 8 -5.43 7.32 -18.15
C THR A 8 -4.12 7.01 -17.43
N MET A 9 -2.97 7.21 -18.10
CA MET A 9 -1.65 7.05 -17.46
C MET A 9 -1.47 8.01 -16.27
N ASP A 10 -2.02 9.22 -16.37
CA ASP A 10 -1.95 10.19 -15.27
C ASP A 10 -2.78 9.73 -14.07
N GLU A 11 -3.99 9.20 -14.28
CA GLU A 11 -4.80 8.58 -13.23
C GLU A 11 -4.07 7.41 -12.57
N PHE A 12 -3.39 6.58 -13.37
CA PHE A 12 -2.58 5.49 -12.85
C PHE A 12 -1.44 5.98 -11.95
N TYR A 13 -0.68 7.00 -12.38
CA TYR A 13 0.39 7.58 -11.57
C TYR A 13 -0.14 8.23 -10.30
N LYS A 14 -1.31 8.87 -10.35
CA LYS A 14 -1.99 9.39 -9.16
C LYS A 14 -2.34 8.27 -8.18
N ARG A 15 -2.97 7.18 -8.65
CA ARG A 15 -3.34 6.01 -7.83
C ARG A 15 -2.12 5.35 -7.18
N THR A 16 -1.05 5.13 -7.95
CA THR A 16 0.19 4.52 -7.42
C THR A 16 0.93 5.43 -6.46
N GLY A 17 1.02 6.73 -6.76
CA GLY A 17 1.57 7.73 -5.84
C GLY A 17 0.80 7.76 -4.51
N TYR A 18 -0.52 7.71 -4.58
CA TYR A 18 -1.40 7.65 -3.41
C TYR A 18 -1.13 6.41 -2.54
N VAL A 19 -1.05 5.23 -3.16
CA VAL A 19 -0.71 3.98 -2.48
C VAL A 19 0.66 4.04 -1.76
N ILE A 20 1.67 4.65 -2.40
CA ILE A 20 2.99 4.86 -1.78
C ILE A 20 2.87 5.76 -0.55
N VAL A 21 2.13 6.87 -0.64
CA VAL A 21 1.93 7.80 0.48
C VAL A 21 1.27 7.09 1.67
N ILE A 22 0.22 6.29 1.44
CA ILE A 22 -0.42 5.53 2.52
C ILE A 22 0.57 4.56 3.16
N THR A 23 1.36 3.86 2.34
CA THR A 23 2.33 2.89 2.85
C THR A 23 3.30 3.56 3.81
N ILE A 24 3.80 4.75 3.44
CA ILE A 24 4.66 5.57 4.31
C ILE A 24 3.94 5.97 5.60
N GLU A 25 2.65 6.36 5.52
CA GLU A 25 1.88 6.69 6.72
C GLU A 25 1.70 5.48 7.65
N LEU A 26 1.41 4.28 7.12
CA LEU A 26 1.31 3.06 7.93
C LEU A 26 2.64 2.68 8.57
N GLU A 27 3.77 2.90 7.90
CA GLU A 27 5.10 2.75 8.50
C GLU A 27 5.30 3.70 9.68
N LYS A 28 4.82 4.94 9.59
CA LYS A 28 4.84 5.89 10.73
C LYS A 28 3.93 5.46 11.87
N PHE A 29 2.78 4.85 11.58
CA PHE A 29 1.91 4.28 12.62
C PHE A 29 2.58 3.10 13.33
N LEU A 30 3.34 2.28 12.60
CA LEU A 30 4.16 1.22 13.20
C LEU A 30 5.21 1.81 14.16
N ASP A 31 5.90 2.87 13.75
CA ASP A 31 6.88 3.56 14.59
C ASP A 31 6.24 4.19 15.84
N ASP A 32 5.10 4.84 15.68
CA ASP A 32 4.33 5.43 16.78
C ASP A 32 3.87 4.34 17.76
N PHE A 33 3.33 3.23 17.26
CA PHE A 33 2.94 2.09 18.08
C PHE A 33 4.13 1.53 18.88
N LEU A 34 5.25 1.23 18.21
CA LEU A 34 6.44 0.69 18.88
C LEU A 34 6.97 1.64 19.95
N SER A 35 7.01 2.94 19.64
CA SER A 35 7.48 3.95 20.60
C SER A 35 6.60 4.01 21.85
N LYS A 36 5.27 3.94 21.70
CA LYS A 36 4.31 3.94 22.80
C LYS A 36 4.34 2.65 23.61
N HIS A 37 4.59 1.52 22.95
CA HIS A 37 4.71 0.23 23.60
C HIS A 37 5.94 0.16 24.51
N PHE A 38 7.10 0.63 24.03
CA PHE A 38 8.35 0.59 24.82
C PHE A 38 8.55 1.82 25.73
N CYS A 39 7.86 2.93 25.47
CA CYS A 39 8.04 4.16 26.22
C CYS A 39 6.70 4.82 26.57
N PHE A 40 6.35 4.84 27.86
CA PHE A 40 5.08 5.44 28.32
C PHE A 40 5.10 6.96 28.41
N GLN A 41 6.28 7.58 28.51
CA GLN A 41 6.41 9.03 28.67
C GLN A 41 6.40 9.73 27.30
N ILE A 42 5.40 10.58 27.05
CA ILE A 42 5.18 11.28 25.77
C ILE A 42 6.45 11.98 25.27
N ASN A 43 7.10 12.74 26.15
CA ASN A 43 8.31 13.49 25.80
C ASN A 43 9.51 12.60 25.44
N ARG A 44 9.53 11.35 25.91
CA ARG A 44 10.57 10.37 25.58
C ARG A 44 10.24 9.49 24.39
N GLN A 45 8.97 9.41 23.98
CA GLN A 45 8.57 8.66 22.77
C GLN A 45 9.22 9.23 21.51
N GLU A 46 9.29 10.55 21.39
CA GLU A 46 9.95 11.21 20.26
C GLU A 46 11.46 10.99 20.26
N GLU A 47 12.10 11.09 21.44
CA GLU A 47 13.52 10.78 21.60
C GLU A 47 13.82 9.32 21.24
N PHE A 48 13.00 8.38 21.70
CA PHE A 48 13.12 6.97 21.37
C PHE A 48 12.99 6.73 19.86
N LYS A 49 12.01 7.35 19.19
CA LYS A 49 11.86 7.25 17.74
C LYS A 49 13.12 7.75 17.04
N ASN A 50 13.61 8.93 17.41
CA ASN A 50 14.78 9.53 16.75
C ASN A 50 16.08 8.75 16.98
N LEU A 51 16.31 8.23 18.19
CA LEU A 51 17.55 7.51 18.51
C LEU A 51 17.55 6.06 18.02
N ILE A 52 16.39 5.40 18.07
CA ILE A 52 16.27 3.95 17.83
C ILE A 52 15.56 3.68 16.50
N LEU A 53 14.32 4.12 16.35
CA LEU A 53 13.47 3.68 15.23
C LEU A 53 13.79 4.36 13.89
N TYR A 54 14.24 5.61 13.89
CA TYR A 54 14.63 6.32 12.66
C TYR A 54 16.10 6.10 12.28
N ASN A 55 16.83 5.30 13.07
CA ASN A 55 18.20 4.93 12.77
C ASN A 55 18.22 3.93 11.61
N GLU A 56 19.15 4.10 10.66
CA GLU A 56 19.35 3.18 9.53
C GLU A 56 19.64 1.72 9.95
N ARG A 57 20.11 1.52 11.18
CA ARG A 57 20.33 0.18 11.76
C ARG A 57 19.03 -0.58 12.01
N ILE A 58 17.92 0.13 12.26
CA ILE A 58 16.62 -0.47 12.53
C ILE A 58 15.80 -0.46 11.25
N THR A 59 15.87 -1.57 10.53
CA THR A 59 15.14 -1.75 9.28
C THR A 59 13.64 -1.89 9.52
N LEU A 60 12.84 -1.60 8.49
CA LEU A 60 11.40 -1.85 8.52
C LEU A 60 11.09 -3.33 8.80
N ASP A 61 11.89 -4.26 8.27
CA ASP A 61 11.75 -5.69 8.51
C ASP A 61 11.83 -6.02 10.00
N PHE A 62 12.84 -5.48 10.68
CA PHE A 62 12.99 -5.67 12.11
C PHE A 62 11.84 -5.05 12.92
N LYS A 63 11.36 -3.87 12.54
CA LYS A 63 10.18 -3.24 13.18
C LYS A 63 8.94 -4.13 13.05
N ARG A 64 8.75 -4.78 11.90
CA ARG A 64 7.64 -5.72 11.67
C ARG A 64 7.77 -6.99 12.50
N GLU A 65 8.98 -7.50 12.68
CA GLU A 65 9.24 -8.63 13.57
C GLU A 65 8.91 -8.28 15.02
N LEU A 66 9.35 -7.12 15.50
CA LEU A 66 9.00 -6.63 16.84
C LEU A 66 7.48 -6.49 17.01
N PHE A 67 6.82 -5.85 16.05
CA PHE A 67 5.36 -5.71 16.06
C PHE A 67 4.65 -7.07 16.08
N THR A 68 5.11 -8.01 15.26
CA THR A 68 4.57 -9.37 15.21
C THR A 68 4.71 -10.08 16.56
N LEU A 69 5.87 -9.93 17.21
CA LEU A 69 6.12 -10.52 18.53
C LEU A 69 5.17 -9.92 19.59
N ILE A 70 5.02 -8.59 19.59
CA ILE A 70 4.10 -7.88 20.50
C ILE A 70 2.66 -8.36 20.27
N LEU A 71 2.19 -8.44 19.02
CA LEU A 71 0.85 -8.90 18.71
C LEU A 71 0.59 -10.33 19.20
N LYS A 72 1.53 -11.25 18.96
CA LYS A 72 1.41 -12.66 19.38
C LYS A 72 1.38 -12.82 20.90
N ASN A 73 2.05 -11.93 21.63
CA ASN A 73 2.14 -12.03 23.08
C ASN A 73 0.98 -11.31 23.79
N GLU A 74 0.64 -10.09 23.34
CA GLU A 74 -0.20 -9.16 24.10
C GLU A 74 -1.54 -8.81 23.44
N TYR A 75 -1.66 -9.03 22.13
CA TYR A 75 -2.84 -8.68 21.33
C TYR A 75 -3.38 -9.88 20.55
N LYS A 76 -3.49 -11.04 21.22
CA LYS A 76 -3.89 -12.31 20.59
C LYS A 76 -5.27 -12.25 19.93
N ASP A 77 -6.20 -11.50 20.50
CA ASP A 77 -7.55 -11.37 19.95
C ASP A 77 -7.57 -10.54 18.65
N ILE A 78 -6.69 -9.54 18.53
CA ILE A 78 -6.49 -8.79 17.28
C ILE A 78 -6.05 -9.73 16.16
N LEU A 79 -5.15 -10.69 16.44
CA LEU A 79 -4.72 -11.68 15.44
C LEU A 79 -5.83 -12.66 15.05
N LYS A 80 -6.86 -12.85 15.89
CA LYS A 80 -8.04 -13.64 15.52
C LYS A 80 -8.95 -12.85 14.57
N THR A 81 -9.13 -11.55 14.84
CA THR A 81 -9.95 -10.66 13.99
C THR A 81 -9.27 -10.36 12.66
N HIS A 82 -7.94 -10.22 12.66
CA HIS A 82 -7.13 -9.84 11.50
C HIS A 82 -6.00 -10.86 11.23
N PRO A 83 -6.33 -12.09 10.83
CA PRO A 83 -5.35 -13.18 10.74
C PRO A 83 -4.26 -12.95 9.69
N THR A 84 -4.52 -12.14 8.67
CA THR A 84 -3.56 -11.86 7.59
C THR A 84 -2.67 -10.64 7.85
N VAL A 85 -2.90 -9.86 8.92
CA VAL A 85 -2.25 -8.55 9.07
C VAL A 85 -0.73 -8.60 9.09
N ILE A 86 -0.14 -9.65 9.66
CA ILE A 86 1.32 -9.85 9.67
C ILE A 86 1.83 -10.05 8.24
N THR A 87 1.15 -10.89 7.46
CA THR A 87 1.48 -11.15 6.05
C THR A 87 1.28 -9.88 5.20
N ASP A 88 0.19 -9.16 5.42
CA ASP A 88 -0.15 -7.92 4.70
C ASP A 88 0.92 -6.84 4.95
N LEU A 89 1.31 -6.64 6.21
CA LEU A 89 2.41 -5.74 6.58
C LEU A 89 3.76 -6.22 6.00
N GLY A 90 3.92 -7.53 5.86
CA GLY A 90 5.03 -8.22 5.18
C GLY A 90 5.22 -7.80 3.72
N ARG A 91 4.14 -7.49 3.00
CA ARG A 91 4.14 -7.21 1.56
C ARG A 91 4.29 -5.73 1.21
N LEU A 92 4.04 -4.82 2.15
CA LEU A 92 4.12 -3.37 1.91
C LEU A 92 5.41 -2.88 1.25
N PRO A 93 6.63 -3.30 1.68
CA PRO A 93 7.86 -2.81 1.08
C PRO A 93 8.01 -3.27 -0.38
N GLU A 94 7.58 -4.49 -0.67
CA GLU A 94 7.62 -5.04 -2.03
C GLU A 94 6.70 -4.23 -2.95
N HIS A 95 5.46 -3.98 -2.55
CA HIS A 95 4.53 -3.18 -3.33
C HIS A 95 5.02 -1.75 -3.52
N ARG A 96 5.51 -1.10 -2.45
CA ARG A 96 6.07 0.26 -2.52
C ARG A 96 7.22 0.33 -3.51
N ASN A 97 8.15 -0.63 -3.44
CA ASN A 97 9.30 -0.68 -4.34
C ASN A 97 8.83 -0.92 -5.78
N ARG A 98 7.93 -1.86 -6.01
CA ARG A 98 7.34 -2.14 -7.33
C ARG A 98 6.76 -0.87 -7.93
N PHE A 99 5.87 -0.17 -7.23
CA PHE A 99 5.24 1.07 -7.71
C PHE A 99 6.24 2.23 -7.88
N ALA A 100 7.23 2.37 -7.00
CA ALA A 100 8.27 3.39 -7.15
C ALA A 100 9.12 3.19 -8.42
N HIS A 101 9.38 1.94 -8.79
CA HIS A 101 10.11 1.60 -10.01
C HIS A 101 9.29 1.74 -11.29
N LEU A 102 7.95 1.64 -11.23
CA LEU A 102 7.09 1.89 -12.40
C LEU A 102 7.16 3.33 -12.92
N LYS A 103 7.48 4.31 -12.06
CA LYS A 103 7.70 5.69 -12.51
C LYS A 103 8.95 5.81 -13.40
N LYS A 104 9.92 4.89 -13.26
CA LYS A 104 11.20 4.91 -13.98
C LYS A 104 11.20 4.12 -15.28
N VAL A 105 10.39 3.06 -15.38
CA VAL A 105 10.12 2.35 -16.65
C VAL A 105 9.20 3.24 -17.48
N GLY A 106 9.74 4.35 -17.95
CA GLY A 106 8.99 5.42 -18.57
C GLY A 106 8.31 4.94 -19.85
N ILE A 107 7.23 5.62 -20.20
CA ILE A 107 6.52 5.55 -21.49
C ILE A 107 7.48 5.42 -22.69
N LEU A 108 8.70 5.97 -22.59
CA LEU A 108 9.77 5.85 -23.58
C LEU A 108 10.29 4.42 -23.76
N GLU A 109 10.61 3.68 -22.70
CA GLU A 109 11.05 2.28 -22.81
C GLU A 109 9.93 1.37 -23.28
N ILE A 110 8.69 1.65 -22.89
CA ILE A 110 7.50 0.95 -23.38
C ILE A 110 7.31 1.21 -24.88
N LYS A 111 7.40 2.47 -25.33
CA LYS A 111 7.35 2.84 -26.75
C LYS A 111 8.49 2.15 -27.51
N GLU A 112 9.70 2.14 -26.98
CA GLU A 112 10.83 1.45 -27.59
C GLU A 112 10.64 -0.08 -27.62
N LEU A 113 10.10 -0.70 -26.57
CA LEU A 113 9.79 -2.14 -26.53
C LEU A 113 8.70 -2.51 -27.54
N ILE A 114 7.64 -1.70 -27.66
CA ILE A 114 6.60 -1.84 -28.70
C ILE A 114 7.23 -1.71 -30.09
N THR A 115 8.22 -0.83 -30.25
CA THR A 115 8.89 -0.58 -31.54
C THR A 115 9.94 -1.66 -31.88
N ARG A 116 10.61 -2.23 -30.87
CA ARG A 116 11.77 -3.14 -31.05
C ARG A 116 11.43 -4.64 -30.91
N LYS A 117 10.33 -5.04 -30.26
CA LYS A 117 10.01 -6.46 -30.01
C LYS A 117 8.61 -6.86 -30.48
N THR A 118 8.55 -7.44 -31.69
CA THR A 118 7.37 -8.11 -32.28
C THR A 118 7.15 -9.55 -31.78
N GLN A 119 7.70 -9.95 -30.63
CA GLN A 119 7.56 -11.32 -30.13
C GLN A 119 7.39 -11.35 -28.60
N VAL A 120 6.15 -11.15 -28.14
CA VAL A 120 5.58 -11.89 -27.00
C VAL A 120 4.13 -12.20 -27.38
N TRP A 121 3.80 -13.47 -27.49
CA TRP A 121 2.49 -14.00 -27.88
C TRP A 121 1.99 -15.01 -26.84
N SER A 122 0.69 -14.96 -26.56
CA SER A 122 -0.13 -16.17 -26.40
C SER A 122 -1.58 -15.83 -26.80
N GLY A 123 -2.13 -16.59 -27.76
CA GLY A 123 -3.52 -16.48 -28.29
C GLY A 123 -4.60 -16.77 -27.23
N ILE A 124 -5.91 -16.71 -27.51
CA ILE A 124 -6.67 -17.29 -28.63
C ILE A 124 -7.99 -16.49 -28.86
N ASN A 125 -8.38 -16.39 -30.13
CA ASN A 125 -9.65 -15.93 -30.75
C ASN A 125 -9.66 -14.56 -31.45
N GLY A 126 -9.56 -14.66 -32.78
CA GLY A 126 -10.24 -13.78 -33.73
C GLY A 126 -9.51 -12.50 -34.10
N ASP A 127 -9.37 -11.54 -33.17
CA ASP A 127 -9.27 -10.13 -33.59
C ASP A 127 -8.36 -9.21 -32.75
N LYS A 128 -7.72 -9.69 -31.67
CA LYS A 128 -6.98 -8.83 -30.72
C LYS A 128 -5.72 -9.54 -30.21
N THR A 129 -4.55 -8.92 -30.37
CA THR A 129 -3.31 -9.38 -29.71
C THR A 129 -3.14 -8.60 -28.41
N ILE A 130 -3.15 -9.32 -27.29
CA ILE A 130 -2.83 -8.77 -25.97
C ILE A 130 -1.34 -8.99 -25.73
N VAL A 131 -0.58 -7.91 -25.56
CA VAL A 131 0.82 -8.01 -25.15
C VAL A 131 0.84 -7.88 -23.63
N VAL A 132 1.20 -8.96 -22.97
CA VAL A 132 1.44 -9.02 -21.51
C VAL A 132 2.95 -9.11 -21.33
N THR A 133 3.54 -8.11 -20.68
CA THR A 133 4.93 -8.19 -20.26
C THR A 133 5.02 -8.93 -18.91
N GLU A 134 6.18 -9.49 -18.58
CA GLU A 134 6.42 -10.21 -17.32
C GLU A 134 6.04 -9.41 -16.06
N ASN A 135 5.94 -8.08 -16.18
CA ASN A 135 5.48 -7.17 -15.13
C ASN A 135 4.23 -6.40 -15.58
N THR A 136 3.10 -7.10 -15.69
CA THR A 136 1.74 -6.56 -15.48
C THR A 136 1.27 -5.37 -16.34
N ILE A 137 1.92 -5.05 -17.47
CA ILE A 137 1.38 -4.06 -18.42
C ILE A 137 0.57 -4.77 -19.50
N ILE A 138 -0.71 -4.40 -19.63
CA ILE A 138 -1.61 -4.96 -20.63
C ILE A 138 -1.78 -3.95 -21.77
N PHE A 139 -1.32 -4.31 -22.97
CA PHE A 139 -1.63 -3.57 -24.19
C PHE A 139 -2.53 -4.38 -25.11
N LYS A 140 -3.41 -3.69 -25.83
CA LYS A 140 -4.21 -4.25 -26.91
C LYS A 140 -3.82 -3.60 -28.22
N ARG A 141 -3.37 -4.42 -29.17
CA ARG A 141 -3.12 -3.99 -30.54
C ARG A 141 -4.35 -4.23 -31.42
N TYR A 142 -4.73 -3.23 -32.20
CA TYR A 142 -5.85 -3.25 -33.15
C TYR A 142 -5.36 -3.56 -34.57
N LYS A 143 -6.28 -3.98 -35.46
CA LYS A 143 -5.97 -4.35 -36.86
C LYS A 143 -5.32 -3.22 -37.67
N ASN A 144 -5.64 -1.97 -37.37
CA ASN A 144 -5.02 -0.81 -38.00
C ASN A 144 -3.58 -0.51 -37.50
N GLY A 145 -3.03 -1.39 -36.65
CA GLY A 145 -1.71 -1.24 -36.07
C GLY A 145 -1.66 -0.36 -34.82
N SER A 146 -2.76 0.30 -34.44
CA SER A 146 -2.79 1.11 -33.21
C SER A 146 -2.68 0.22 -31.97
N VAL A 147 -2.11 0.77 -30.91
CA VAL A 147 -1.95 0.09 -29.62
C VAL A 147 -2.66 0.94 -28.56
N LYS A 148 -3.56 0.32 -27.80
CA LYS A 148 -4.20 0.93 -26.64
C LYS A 148 -3.67 0.27 -25.37
N PHE A 149 -3.26 1.08 -24.42
CA PHE A 149 -3.01 0.63 -23.06
C PHE A 149 -4.34 0.20 -22.44
N LEU A 150 -4.41 -1.03 -21.92
CA LEU A 150 -5.61 -1.57 -21.26
C LEU A 150 -5.54 -1.49 -19.74
N GLY A 151 -4.37 -1.19 -19.18
CA GLY A 151 -4.18 -1.08 -17.74
C GLY A 151 -2.87 -1.70 -17.28
N TYR A 152 -2.51 -1.36 -16.05
CA TYR A 152 -1.43 -1.99 -15.32
C TYR A 152 -1.93 -2.38 -13.95
N GLY A 153 -1.65 -3.61 -13.53
CA GLY A 153 -1.67 -3.98 -12.11
C GLY A 153 -2.96 -3.66 -11.35
N GLU A 154 -4.12 -3.58 -11.99
CA GLU A 154 -5.38 -3.26 -11.28
C GLU A 154 -5.65 -4.30 -10.19
N ASN A 155 -5.41 -5.59 -10.47
CA ASN A 155 -5.46 -6.64 -9.45
C ASN A 155 -4.46 -6.41 -8.31
N GLU A 156 -3.24 -5.91 -8.61
CA GLU A 156 -2.22 -5.61 -7.60
C GLU A 156 -2.60 -4.39 -6.76
N ILE A 157 -3.18 -3.35 -7.38
CA ILE A 157 -3.70 -2.17 -6.70
C ILE A 157 -4.86 -2.58 -5.78
N GLN A 158 -5.80 -3.38 -6.27
CA GLN A 158 -6.94 -3.86 -5.49
C GLN A 158 -6.49 -4.78 -4.34
N GLU A 159 -5.54 -5.69 -4.60
CA GLU A 159 -4.93 -6.51 -3.56
C GLU A 159 -4.30 -5.62 -2.48
N MET A 160 -3.49 -4.63 -2.89
CA MET A 160 -2.83 -3.73 -1.95
C MET A 160 -3.83 -2.86 -1.18
N LYS A 161 -4.89 -2.36 -1.82
CA LYS A 161 -5.97 -1.65 -1.12
C LYS A 161 -6.61 -2.54 -0.05
N GLY A 162 -6.83 -3.81 -0.35
CA GLY A 162 -7.30 -4.80 0.62
C GLY A 162 -6.35 -4.95 1.81
N GLN A 163 -5.06 -5.13 1.54
CA GLN A 163 -4.01 -5.22 2.57
C GLN A 163 -3.94 -3.94 3.43
N LEU A 164 -3.85 -2.77 2.81
CA LEU A 164 -3.79 -1.47 3.48
C LEU A 164 -5.03 -1.23 4.36
N THR A 165 -6.21 -1.59 3.86
CA THR A 165 -7.47 -1.51 4.61
C THR A 165 -7.45 -2.41 5.83
N ASN A 166 -6.95 -3.65 5.69
CA ASN A 166 -6.87 -4.59 6.80
C ASN A 166 -5.87 -4.11 7.87
N ILE A 167 -4.71 -3.59 7.46
CA ILE A 167 -3.70 -3.03 8.35
C ILE A 167 -4.26 -1.81 9.10
N ALA A 168 -4.94 -0.89 8.41
CA ALA A 168 -5.55 0.28 9.02
C ALA A 168 -6.60 -0.11 10.09
N LYS A 169 -7.45 -1.11 9.79
CA LYS A 169 -8.43 -1.64 10.76
C LYS A 169 -7.74 -2.22 12.00
N CYS A 170 -6.69 -3.01 11.80
CA CYS A 170 -5.91 -3.57 12.90
C CYS A 170 -5.32 -2.46 13.80
N PHE A 171 -4.70 -1.42 13.22
CA PHE A 171 -4.20 -0.30 14.00
C PHE A 171 -5.32 0.43 14.77
N ILE A 172 -6.49 0.65 14.16
CA ILE A 172 -7.63 1.26 14.85
C ILE A 172 -8.00 0.47 16.12
N GLU A 173 -8.10 -0.86 16.03
CA GLU A 173 -8.43 -1.69 17.19
C GLU A 173 -7.34 -1.66 18.26
N ILE A 174 -6.07 -1.70 17.84
CA ILE A 174 -4.94 -1.57 18.76
C ILE A 174 -4.99 -0.23 19.51
N TYR A 175 -5.20 0.88 18.81
CA TYR A 175 -5.27 2.20 19.44
C TYR A 175 -6.45 2.34 20.39
N LYS A 176 -7.60 1.72 20.10
CA LYS A 176 -8.73 1.65 21.05
C LYS A 176 -8.35 0.91 22.34
N ILE A 177 -7.72 -0.26 22.22
CA ILE A 177 -7.25 -1.02 23.39
C ILE A 177 -6.22 -0.21 24.19
N MET A 178 -5.31 0.49 23.51
CA MET A 178 -4.32 1.35 24.17
C MET A 178 -4.99 2.53 24.89
N GLU A 179 -5.99 3.17 24.27
CA GLU A 179 -6.75 4.24 24.89
C GLU A 179 -7.42 3.77 26.19
N GLU A 180 -8.06 2.59 26.17
CA GLU A 180 -8.68 1.97 27.35
C GLU A 180 -7.66 1.65 28.46
N ARG A 181 -6.47 1.14 28.09
CA ARG A 181 -5.43 0.72 29.05
C ARG A 181 -4.66 1.89 29.68
N TYR A 182 -4.42 2.98 28.94
CA TYR A 182 -3.54 4.08 29.35
C TYR A 182 -4.31 5.36 29.74
N MET A 183 -5.52 5.17 30.27
CA MET A 183 -6.68 6.08 30.28
C MET A 183 -6.56 7.49 30.91
N ASN A 184 -5.41 8.14 31.04
CA ASN A 184 -5.36 9.53 31.55
C ASN A 184 -4.35 10.50 30.91
N LEU A 185 -3.45 10.05 30.01
CA LEU A 185 -2.44 10.96 29.43
C LEU A 185 -2.48 11.10 27.90
N GLN A 186 -3.22 10.26 27.17
CA GLN A 186 -3.13 10.21 25.69
C GLN A 186 -4.46 10.05 24.92
N SER A 187 -5.64 10.19 25.55
CA SER A 187 -6.93 9.93 24.86
C SER A 187 -7.12 10.82 23.62
N ASP A 188 -6.82 12.12 23.70
CA ASP A 188 -6.94 13.02 22.53
C ASP A 188 -6.01 12.62 21.37
N ILE A 189 -4.77 12.20 21.68
CA ILE A 189 -3.82 11.74 20.66
C ILE A 189 -4.30 10.43 20.03
N ALA A 190 -4.79 9.48 20.83
CA ALA A 190 -5.32 8.22 20.32
C ALA A 190 -6.53 8.47 19.41
N LYS A 191 -7.44 9.37 19.81
CA LYS A 191 -8.61 9.75 19.03
C LYS A 191 -8.23 10.37 17.67
N ILE A 192 -7.30 11.34 17.65
CA ILE A 192 -6.81 11.94 16.40
C ILE A 192 -6.20 10.87 15.48
N ARG A 193 -5.46 9.92 16.04
CA ARG A 193 -4.85 8.82 15.27
C ARG A 193 -5.90 7.87 14.69
N ILE A 194 -6.94 7.53 15.46
CA ILE A 194 -8.07 6.73 14.99
C ILE A 194 -8.81 7.46 13.86
N GLU A 195 -9.12 8.75 14.03
CA GLU A 195 -9.76 9.57 12.99
C GLU A 195 -8.92 9.63 11.71
N THR A 196 -7.59 9.78 11.85
CA THR A 196 -6.65 9.74 10.72
C THR A 196 -6.68 8.39 10.00
N LEU A 197 -6.68 7.28 10.75
CA LEU A 197 -6.74 5.93 10.16
C LEU A 197 -8.10 5.67 9.48
N ILE A 198 -9.19 6.18 10.03
CA ILE A 198 -10.51 6.11 9.41
C ILE A 198 -10.50 6.90 8.10
N ASP A 199 -9.98 8.13 8.09
CA ASP A 199 -9.86 8.95 6.89
C ASP A 199 -9.00 8.26 5.82
N ILE A 200 -7.84 7.69 6.20
CA ILE A 200 -7.00 6.89 5.29
C ILE A 200 -7.80 5.72 4.70
N LYS A 201 -8.52 4.97 5.55
CA LYS A 201 -9.33 3.83 5.13
C LYS A 201 -10.44 4.26 4.15
N GLU A 202 -11.15 5.33 4.42
CA GLU A 202 -12.19 5.84 3.53
C GLU A 202 -11.60 6.33 2.20
N LYS A 203 -10.47 7.04 2.22
CA LYS A 203 -9.80 7.48 1.00
C LYS A 203 -9.29 6.30 0.15
N ILE A 204 -8.83 5.20 0.77
CA ILE A 204 -8.49 3.94 0.07
C ILE A 204 -9.70 3.38 -0.67
N LEU A 205 -10.84 3.31 0.01
CA LEU A 205 -12.06 2.73 -0.54
C LEU A 205 -12.68 3.60 -1.64
N ASN A 206 -12.51 4.92 -1.56
CA ASN A 206 -13.11 5.87 -2.49
C ASN A 206 -12.22 6.20 -3.70
N THR A 207 -10.94 5.75 -3.74
CA THR A 207 -10.02 6.05 -4.85
C THR A 207 -10.53 5.56 -6.22
N ASP A 208 -11.48 4.62 -6.25
CA ASP A 208 -12.07 4.09 -7.49
C ASP A 208 -13.27 4.88 -8.01
N ARG A 209 -13.94 5.69 -7.17
CA ARG A 209 -15.21 6.33 -7.53
C ARG A 209 -15.04 7.69 -8.19
N ASP A 210 -14.05 8.47 -7.74
CA ASP A 210 -14.11 9.90 -8.03
C ASP A 210 -13.33 10.30 -9.29
N GLY A 211 -12.34 9.53 -9.77
CA GLY A 211 -11.45 9.96 -10.87
C GLY A 211 -10.71 11.30 -10.62
N GLN A 212 -11.01 11.93 -9.49
CA GLN A 212 -10.61 13.24 -9.03
C GLN A 212 -10.10 13.05 -7.61
N LEU A 213 -8.79 12.84 -7.52
CA LEU A 213 -7.98 13.31 -6.40
C LEU A 213 -7.58 14.75 -6.68
#